data_AF-A0A3D2B1I6-F1
#
_entry.id   AF-A0A3D2B1I6-F1
#
_cell.length_a   1.000
_cell.length_b   1.000
_cell.length_c   1.000
_cell.angle_alpha   90.00
_cell.angle_beta   90.00
_cell.angle_gamma   90.00
#
_symmetry.space_group_name_H-M   'P 1'
#
loop_
_entity.id
_entity.type
_entity.pdbx_description
1 polymer ?
#
loop_
_entity_poly.entity_id
_entity_poly.type
_entity_poly.pdbx_seq_one_letter_code
_entity_poly.pdbx_strand_id
1 'polypeptide(L)' 'MNSNQEPKVSAQSQFGRLAESYKNSKTHTQSNALASAASYLSGRSYQTAVDIGAGPGFTAFDISPQCARVIATDIT' A
#
# COMPACT_ATOMS: atom_id res chain seq x y z
N MET A 1 -12.57 -7.56 30.34
CA MET A 1 -13.08 -7.01 29.07
C MET A 1 -11.98 -6.16 28.47
N ASN A 2 -11.36 -6.59 27.37
CA ASN A 2 -10.20 -5.92 26.77
C ASN A 2 -10.65 -4.79 25.83
N SER A 3 -10.39 -3.55 26.21
CA SER A 3 -10.77 -2.31 25.50
C SER A 3 -9.92 -1.97 24.26
N ASN A 4 -9.10 -2.92 23.76
CA ASN A 4 -8.14 -2.67 22.68
C ASN A 4 -8.61 -3.15 21.29
N GLN A 5 -9.88 -3.53 21.13
CA GLN A 5 -10.40 -4.14 19.90
C GLN A 5 -11.38 -3.25 19.12
N GLU A 6 -12.11 -2.34 19.77
CA GLU A 6 -13.16 -1.53 19.12
C GLU A 6 -12.69 -0.58 18.01
N PRO A 7 -11.57 0.17 18.13
CA PRO A 7 -11.17 1.08 17.05
C PRO A 7 -10.56 0.38 15.83
N LYS A 8 -10.05 -0.85 16.01
CA LYS A 8 -9.50 -1.65 14.91
C LYS A 8 -10.63 -2.12 13.99
N VAL A 9 -11.65 -2.78 14.57
CA VAL A 9 -12.75 -3.42 13.82
C VAL A 9 -13.51 -2.42 12.94
N SER A 10 -13.66 -1.17 13.40
CA SER A 10 -14.31 -0.11 12.61
C SER A 10 -13.46 0.32 11.41
N ALA A 11 -12.15 0.52 11.59
CA ALA A 11 -11.23 0.88 10.51
C ALA A 11 -11.15 -0.23 9.45
N GLN A 12 -10.99 -1.49 9.87
CA GLN A 12 -10.96 -2.64 8.95
C GLN A 12 -12.23 -2.74 8.10
N SER A 13 -13.39 -2.55 8.73
CA SER A 13 -14.69 -2.62 8.04
C SER A 13 -14.92 -1.46 7.06
N GLN A 14 -14.36 -0.28 7.35
CA GLN A 14 -14.47 0.92 6.52
C GLN A 14 -13.50 0.87 5.34
N PHE A 15 -12.23 0.52 5.59
CA PHE A 15 -11.21 0.47 4.56
C PHE A 15 -11.27 -0.79 3.71
N GLY A 16 -11.70 -1.93 4.25
CA GLY A 16 -11.88 -3.17 3.48
C GLY A 16 -12.91 -3.05 2.36
N ARG A 17 -14.05 -2.39 2.63
CA ARG A 17 -15.08 -2.09 1.61
C ARG A 17 -14.55 -1.20 0.49
N LEU A 18 -13.64 -0.29 0.81
CA LEU A 18 -13.01 0.60 -0.16
C LEU A 18 -11.88 -0.11 -0.91
N ALA A 19 -11.09 -0.95 -0.25
CA ALA A 19 -9.99 -1.72 -0.85
C ALA A 19 -10.47 -2.64 -1.98
N GLU A 20 -11.61 -3.33 -1.80
CA GLU A 20 -12.24 -4.14 -2.84
C GLU A 20 -12.64 -3.29 -4.06
N SER A 21 -13.09 -2.04 -3.84
CA SER A 21 -13.40 -1.08 -4.89
C SER A 21 -12.14 -0.56 -5.59
N TYR A 22 -11.05 -0.33 -4.86
CA TYR A 22 -9.75 0.11 -5.38
C TYR A 22 -9.08 -0.93 -6.29
N LYS A 23 -9.26 -2.22 -6.01
CA LYS A 23 -8.74 -3.31 -6.85
C LYS A 23 -9.31 -3.27 -8.28
N ASN A 24 -10.54 -2.78 -8.44
CA ASN A 24 -11.28 -2.78 -9.71
C ASN A 24 -11.31 -1.41 -10.42
N SER A 25 -10.79 -0.35 -9.79
CA SER A 25 -10.77 0.99 -10.37
C SER A 25 -9.55 1.17 -11.29
N LYS A 26 -9.80 1.21 -12.61
CA LYS A 26 -8.79 1.54 -13.65
C LYS A 26 -8.14 2.91 -13.45
N THR A 27 -8.76 3.82 -12.69
CA THR A 27 -8.28 5.19 -12.46
C THR A 27 -7.14 5.26 -11.43
N HIS A 28 -6.96 4.24 -10.58
CA HIS A 28 -5.89 4.24 -9.57
C HIS A 28 -4.67 3.40 -9.92
N THR A 29 -4.81 2.39 -10.78
CA THR A 29 -3.70 1.57 -11.29
C THR A 29 -2.76 2.34 -12.22
N GLN A 30 -3.14 3.54 -12.67
CA GLN A 30 -2.32 4.43 -13.53
C GLN A 30 -2.16 5.83 -12.96
N SER A 31 -2.25 6.02 -11.64
CA SER A 31 -2.14 7.35 -11.06
C SER A 31 -0.72 7.93 -11.23
N ASN A 32 -0.62 9.21 -11.62
CA ASN A 32 0.63 9.93 -11.85
C ASN A 32 1.62 9.90 -10.65
N ALA A 33 1.13 9.58 -9.46
CA ALA A 33 1.93 9.43 -8.25
C ALA A 33 2.86 8.20 -8.30
N LEU A 34 2.40 7.07 -8.86
CA LEU A 34 3.21 5.84 -9.00
C LEU A 34 4.36 6.05 -10.00
N ALA A 35 4.07 6.69 -11.13
CA ALA A 35 5.08 7.05 -12.13
C ALA A 35 6.15 8.01 -11.56
N SER A 36 5.73 8.94 -10.70
CA SER A 36 6.63 9.90 -10.04
C SER A 36 7.52 9.21 -9.00
N ALA A 37 6.99 8.27 -8.23
CA ALA A 37 7.76 7.45 -7.29
C ALA A 37 8.78 6.57 -8.03
N ALA A 38 8.37 5.90 -9.11
CA ALA A 38 9.28 5.09 -9.92
C ALA A 38 10.42 5.92 -10.53
N SER A 39 10.12 7.13 -11.02
CA SER A 39 11.13 8.06 -11.55
C SER A 39 12.12 8.50 -10.48
N TYR A 40 11.64 8.85 -9.28
CA TYR A 40 12.49 9.23 -8.14
C TYR A 40 13.41 8.09 -7.68
N LEU A 41 12.90 6.86 -7.68
CA LEU A 41 13.65 5.68 -7.23
C LEU A 41 14.58 5.10 -8.32
N SER A 42 14.46 5.58 -9.56
CA SER A 42 15.20 5.04 -10.70
C SER A 42 16.73 5.18 -10.54
N GLY A 43 17.46 4.19 -11.06
CA GLY A 43 18.92 4.16 -11.04
C GLY A 43 19.54 3.89 -9.67
N ARG A 44 18.73 3.51 -8.67
CA ARG A 44 19.17 3.16 -7.32
C ARG A 44 18.64 1.80 -6.91
N SER A 45 19.33 1.16 -5.98
CA SER A 45 18.88 -0.07 -5.32
C SER A 45 18.82 0.17 -3.83
N TYR A 46 17.76 -0.34 -3.20
CA TYR A 46 17.46 -0.17 -1.79
C TYR A 46 17.42 -1.54 -1.10
N GLN A 47 17.88 -1.61 0.16
CA GLN A 47 17.83 -2.85 0.94
C GLN A 47 16.43 -3.17 1.46
N THR A 48 15.69 -2.17 1.96
CA THR A 48 14.35 -2.38 2.50
C THR A 48 13.47 -1.16 2.24
N ALA A 49 12.28 -1.39 1.71
CA ALA A 49 11.19 -0.42 1.67
C ALA A 49 10.09 -0.78 2.68
N VAL A 50 9.44 0.24 3.23
CA VAL A 50 8.30 0.08 4.14
C VAL A 50 7.12 0.87 3.56
N ASP A 51 6.05 0.17 3.21
CA ASP A 51 4.79 0.73 2.70
C ASP A 51 3.74 0.66 3.80
N ILE A 52 3.27 1.81 4.29
CA ILE A 52 2.37 1.93 5.44
C ILE A 52 1.00 2.37 4.95
N GLY A 53 -0.04 1.59 5.25
CA GLY A 53 -1.37 1.78 4.65
C GLY A 53 -1.39 1.27 3.21
N ALA A 54 -0.75 0.11 2.98
CA ALA A 54 -0.50 -0.43 1.65
C ALA A 54 -1.77 -0.76 0.86
N GLY A 55 -2.92 -0.93 1.54
CA GLY A 55 -4.19 -1.32 0.94
C GLY A 55 -4.04 -2.51 -0.01
N PRO A 56 -4.43 -2.41 -1.29
CA PRO A 56 -4.28 -3.49 -2.28
C PRO A 56 -2.82 -3.75 -2.71
N GLY A 57 -1.85 -2.94 -2.27
CA GLY A 57 -0.41 -3.19 -2.46
C GLY A 57 0.20 -2.63 -3.74
N PHE A 58 -0.50 -1.78 -4.51
CA PHE A 58 0.01 -1.26 -5.79
C PHE A 58 1.37 -0.56 -5.65
N THR A 59 1.53 0.29 -4.63
CA THR A 59 2.80 0.98 -4.37
C THR A 59 3.91 0.01 -3.99
N ALA A 60 3.65 -0.92 -3.07
CA ALA A 60 4.59 -1.98 -2.70
C ALA A 60 5.07 -2.80 -3.91
N PHE A 61 4.18 -3.13 -4.85
CA PHE A 61 4.55 -3.85 -6.07
C PHE A 61 5.41 -2.99 -7.00
N ASP A 62 5.03 -1.74 -7.24
CA ASP A 62 5.74 -0.85 -8.16
C ASP A 62 7.18 -0.55 -7.72
N ILE A 63 7.43 -0.45 -6.41
CA ILE A 63 8.78 -0.19 -5.87
C ILE A 63 9.61 -1.45 -5.66
N SER A 64 8.99 -2.64 -5.73
CA SER A 64 9.67 -3.91 -5.46
C SER A 64 10.88 -4.19 -6.36
N PRO A 65 10.92 -3.82 -7.65
CA PRO A 65 12.08 -4.09 -8.50
C PRO A 65 13.35 -3.34 -8.08
N GLN A 66 13.23 -2.21 -7.37
CA GLN A 66 14.40 -1.48 -6.85
C GLN A 66 14.78 -1.90 -5.43
N CYS A 67 14.06 -2.83 -4.79
CA CYS A 67 14.24 -3.16 -3.38
C CYS A 67 14.58 -4.64 -3.16
N ALA A 68 15.54 -4.95 -2.29
CA ALA A 68 15.82 -6.34 -1.89
C ALA A 68 14.69 -6.94 -1.03
N ARG A 69 13.96 -6.09 -0.30
CA ARG A 69 12.80 -6.48 0.51
C ARG A 69 11.80 -5.33 0.59
N VAL A 70 10.50 -5.65 0.51
CA VAL A 70 9.41 -4.71 0.77
C VAL A 70 8.59 -5.23 1.94
N ILE A 71 8.36 -4.39 2.93
CA ILE A 71 7.46 -4.66 4.06
C ILE A 71 6.23 -3.78 3.85
N ALA A 72 5.13 -4.41 3.46
CA ALA A 72 3.84 -3.74 3.30
C ALA A 72 2.96 -4.05 4.50
N THR A 73 2.43 -3.02 5.14
CA THR A 73 1.51 -3.17 6.28
C THR A 73 0.25 -2.36 6.04
N ASP A 74 -0.87 -2.94 6.41
CA ASP A 74 -2.16 -2.26 6.47
C ASP A 74 -2.84 -2.54 7.81
N ILE A 75 -3.83 -1.73 8.16
CA ILE A 75 -4.64 -1.92 9.37
C ILE A 75 -5.73 -2.99 9.15
N THR A 76 -6.11 -3.25 7.90
CA THR A 76 -7.12 -4.25 7.50
C THR A 76 -6.67 -5.68 7.75
#